data_AF-A0A956NUZ3-F1
#
_entry.id   AF-A0A956NUZ3-F1
#
_cell.length_a   1.000
_cell.length_b   1.000
_cell.length_c   1.000
_cell.angle_alpha   90.00
_cell.angle_beta   90.00
_cell.angle_gamma   90.00
#
_symmetry.space_group_name_H-M   'P 1'
#
loop_
_entity.id
_entity.type
_entity.pdbx_description
1 polymer ?
#
loop_
_entity_poly.entity_id
_entity_poly.type
_entity_poly.pdbx_seq_one_letter_code
_entity_poly.pdbx_strand_id
1 'polypeptide(L)'
;PEPLPSFAEELDRFHAMLARVRDLLRSGATPGAFTTEQLLQGTLADTMTHVGQLAMLRRLAEAPVASENFLHADVRADRLGPDQPPPARPD
;
A
#
# COMPACT_ATOMS: atom_id res chain seq x y z
N PRO A 1 -9.32 -12.92 -8.43
CA PRO A 1 -8.88 -14.17 -7.78
C PRO A 1 -9.97 -14.63 -6.83
N GLU A 2 -10.14 -15.94 -6.62
CA GLU A 2 -11.08 -16.43 -5.61
C GLU A 2 -10.67 -15.91 -4.21
N PRO A 3 -11.64 -15.57 -3.34
CA PRO A 3 -11.37 -15.21 -1.95
C PRO A 3 -10.67 -16.36 -1.21
N LEU A 4 -9.72 -16.02 -0.35
CA LEU A 4 -9.10 -16.98 0.55
C LEU A 4 -10.00 -17.24 1.77
N PRO A 5 -9.83 -18.39 2.46
CA PRO A 5 -10.69 -18.79 3.57
C PRO A 5 -10.72 -17.80 4.75
N SER A 6 -9.66 -17.02 4.96
CA SER A 6 -9.56 -16.06 6.06
C SER A 6 -8.98 -14.71 5.65
N PHE A 7 -9.29 -13.69 6.44
CA PHE A 7 -8.73 -12.35 6.26
C PHE A 7 -7.21 -12.31 6.50
N ALA A 8 -6.69 -13.16 7.39
CA ALA A 8 -5.25 -13.28 7.61
C ALA A 8 -4.52 -13.79 6.36
N GLU A 9 -5.08 -14.79 5.68
CA GLU A 9 -4.53 -15.30 4.41
C GLU A 9 -4.62 -14.25 3.29
N GLU A 10 -5.67 -13.43 3.28
CA GLU A 10 -5.77 -12.29 2.36
C GLU A 10 -4.70 -11.22 2.61
N LEU A 11 -4.39 -10.92 3.88
CA LEU A 11 -3.31 -10.01 4.26
C LEU A 11 -1.94 -10.55 3.80
N ASP A 12 -1.69 -11.85 4.00
CA ASP A 12 -0.46 -12.50 3.53
C ASP A 12 -0.34 -12.45 2.01
N ARG A 13 -1.44 -12.72 1.29
CA ARG A 13 -1.50 -12.60 -0.18
C ARG A 13 -1.23 -11.17 -0.63
N PHE A 14 -1.77 -10.17 0.06
CA PHE A 14 -1.53 -8.76 -0.25
C PHE A 14 -0.05 -8.38 -0.07
N HIS A 15 0.59 -8.74 1.04
CA HIS A 15 2.01 -8.45 1.27
C HIS A 15 2.92 -9.19 0.28
N ALA A 16 2.59 -10.44 -0.07
CA ALA A 16 3.31 -11.19 -1.11
C ALA A 16 3.20 -10.52 -2.48
N MET A 17 2.02 -9.98 -2.82
CA MET A 17 1.82 -9.21 -4.05
C MET A 17 2.67 -7.93 -4.06
N LEU A 18 2.72 -7.18 -2.95
CA LEU A 18 3.59 -5.99 -2.84
C LEU A 18 5.07 -6.33 -3.05
N ALA A 19 5.55 -7.44 -2.46
CA ALA A 19 6.92 -7.90 -2.66
C ALA A 19 7.21 -8.20 -4.14
N ARG A 20 6.27 -8.84 -4.84
CA ARG A 20 6.40 -9.10 -6.28
C ARG A 20 6.42 -7.81 -7.10
N VAL A 21 5.60 -6.82 -6.75
CA VAL A 21 5.62 -5.50 -7.40
C VAL A 21 6.98 -4.82 -7.20
N ARG A 22 7.54 -4.81 -5.99
CA ARG A 22 8.89 -4.29 -5.72
C ARG A 22 9.95 -4.98 -6.58
N ASP A 23 9.91 -6.30 -6.68
CA ASP A 23 10.93 -7.06 -7.41
C ASP A 23 10.84 -6.79 -8.92
N LEU A 24 9.62 -6.66 -9.46
CA LEU A 24 9.40 -6.21 -10.83
C LEU A 24 9.98 -4.81 -11.07
N LEU A 25 9.65 -3.83 -10.22
CA LEU A 25 10.18 -2.47 -10.33
C LEU A 25 11.71 -2.44 -10.24
N ARG A 26 12.32 -3.21 -9.33
CA ARG A 26 13.78 -3.29 -9.16
C ARG A 26 14.49 -3.91 -10.37
N SER A 27 13.85 -4.86 -11.05
CA SER A 27 14.41 -5.47 -12.26
C SER A 27 14.46 -4.53 -13.46
N GLY A 28 13.82 -3.36 -13.38
CA GLY A 28 13.67 -2.45 -14.52
C GLY A 28 12.74 -2.97 -15.61
N ALA A 29 12.12 -4.13 -15.41
CA ALA A 29 11.10 -4.67 -16.29
C ALA A 29 9.80 -3.89 -16.06
N THR A 30 9.46 -2.98 -16.96
CA THR A 30 8.11 -2.38 -17.01
C THR A 30 7.15 -3.40 -17.60
N PRO A 31 6.22 -3.99 -16.82
CA PRO A 31 5.23 -4.90 -17.36
C PRO A 31 4.36 -4.11 -18.36
N GLY A 32 4.40 -4.44 -19.65
CA GLY A 32 3.48 -3.83 -20.64
C GLY A 32 3.81 -2.42 -21.14
N ALA A 33 5.07 -1.97 -21.05
CA ALA A 33 5.55 -0.67 -21.58
C ALA A 33 4.89 0.59 -20.95
N PHE A 34 4.44 0.51 -19.69
CA PHE A 34 3.99 1.69 -18.95
C PHE A 34 5.17 2.50 -18.42
N THR A 35 5.04 3.83 -18.39
CA THR A 35 5.97 4.70 -17.66
C THR A 35 5.70 4.65 -16.15
N THR A 36 6.67 5.07 -15.35
CA THR A 36 6.51 5.19 -13.89
C THR A 36 5.34 6.11 -13.53
N GLU A 37 5.14 7.19 -14.28
CA GLU A 37 4.03 8.14 -14.10
C GLU A 37 2.69 7.46 -14.37
N GLN A 38 2.58 6.65 -15.43
CA GLN A 38 1.34 5.91 -15.71
C GLN A 38 1.01 4.90 -14.62
N LEU A 39 2.03 4.22 -14.07
CA LEU A 39 1.83 3.31 -12.93
C LEU A 39 1.35 4.08 -11.68
N LEU A 40 1.97 5.22 -11.41
CA LEU A 40 1.62 6.08 -10.28
C LEU A 40 0.21 6.64 -10.40
N GLN A 41 -0.15 7.16 -11.58
CA GLN A 41 -1.42 7.83 -11.84
C GLN A 41 -2.58 6.86 -12.09
N GLY A 42 -2.29 5.63 -12.53
CA GLY A 42 -3.28 4.59 -12.76
C GLY A 42 -3.49 3.76 -11.51
N THR A 43 -2.89 2.57 -11.49
CA THR A 43 -3.16 1.54 -10.47
C THR A 43 -2.81 1.98 -9.05
N LEU A 44 -1.72 2.73 -8.85
CA LEU A 44 -1.35 3.17 -7.49
C LEU A 44 -2.30 4.27 -6.98
N ALA A 45 -2.70 5.22 -7.82
CA ALA A 45 -3.70 6.23 -7.46
C ALA A 45 -5.08 5.63 -7.15
N ASP A 46 -5.50 4.63 -7.92
CA ASP A 46 -6.73 3.87 -7.65
C ASP A 46 -6.66 3.15 -6.30
N THR A 47 -5.53 2.49 -6.00
CA THR A 47 -5.28 1.86 -4.70
C THR A 47 -5.35 2.88 -3.55
N MET A 48 -4.72 4.05 -3.70
CA MET A 48 -4.79 5.12 -2.70
C MET A 48 -6.22 5.65 -2.51
N THR A 49 -7.04 5.65 -3.55
CA THR A 49 -8.46 6.02 -3.47
C THR A 49 -9.24 5.06 -2.58
N HIS A 50 -9.03 3.74 -2.76
CA HIS A 50 -9.64 2.73 -1.90
C HIS A 50 -9.15 2.81 -0.45
N VAL A 51 -7.87 3.07 -0.22
CA VAL A 51 -7.34 3.33 1.14
C VAL A 51 -8.00 4.56 1.75
N GLY A 52 -8.22 5.62 0.97
CA GLY A 52 -8.97 6.81 1.41
C GLY A 52 -10.40 6.50 1.83
N GLN A 53 -11.11 5.67 1.05
CA GLN A 53 -12.46 5.20 1.40
C GLN A 53 -12.47 4.42 2.73
N LEU A 54 -11.52 3.50 2.92
CA LEU A 54 -11.37 2.76 4.18
C LEU A 54 -11.05 3.69 5.36
N ALA A 55 -10.18 4.69 5.15
CA ALA A 55 -9.86 5.68 6.18
C ALA A 55 -11.08 6.51 6.59
N MET A 56 -11.94 6.88 5.64
CA MET A 56 -13.22 7.54 5.94
C MET A 56 -14.16 6.64 6.75
N LEU A 57 -14.33 5.38 6.35
CA LEU A 57 -15.16 4.41 7.08
C LEU A 57 -14.66 4.20 8.52
N ARG A 58 -13.34 4.11 8.70
CA ARG A 58 -12.71 4.03 10.03
C ARG A 58 -12.98 5.24 10.90
N ARG A 59 -12.96 6.45 10.33
CA ARG A 59 -13.33 7.69 11.05
C ARG A 59 -14.80 7.67 11.47
N LEU A 60 -15.70 7.24 10.59
CA LEU A 60 -17.13 7.11 10.90
C LEU A 60 -17.39 6.09 12.02
N ALA A 61 -16.55 5.07 12.13
CA ALA A 61 -16.58 4.07 13.20
C ALA A 61 -15.80 4.49 14.45
N GLU A 62 -15.44 5.77 14.61
CA GLU A 62 -14.68 6.31 15.75
C GLU A 62 -13.30 5.63 15.97
N ALA A 63 -12.73 5.01 14.94
CA ALA A 63 -11.47 4.27 14.98
C ALA A 63 -10.45 4.77 13.92
N PRO A 64 -10.10 6.07 13.93
CA PRO A 64 -9.25 6.67 12.89
C PRO A 64 -7.86 6.02 12.81
N VAL A 65 -7.26 6.09 11.62
CA VAL A 65 -5.82 5.84 11.44
C VAL A 65 -5.09 7.13 11.81
N ALA A 66 -3.96 7.02 12.52
CA ALA A 66 -3.10 8.17 12.83
C ALA A 66 -2.59 8.85 11.54
N SER A 67 -2.44 10.18 11.56
CA SER A 67 -1.88 10.90 10.41
C SER A 67 -0.38 10.63 10.29
N GLU A 68 0.11 10.67 9.04
CA GLU A 68 1.49 10.40 8.67
C GLU A 68 1.98 11.53 7.79
N ASN A 69 3.13 12.13 8.12
CA ASN A 69 3.78 13.07 7.22
C ASN A 69 4.76 12.34 6.30
N PHE A 70 4.34 12.08 5.06
CA PHE A 70 5.17 11.37 4.06
C PHE A 70 6.48 12.06 3.67
N LEU A 71 6.69 13.35 4.00
CA LEU A 71 8.00 13.99 3.85
C LEU A 71 9.00 13.53 4.92
N HIS A 72 8.51 12.98 6.03
CA HIS A 72 9.31 12.52 7.18
C HIS A 72 9.17 11.03 7.48
N ALA A 73 8.24 10.34 6.83
CA ALA A 73 8.00 8.92 7.02
C ALA A 73 9.23 8.06 6.65
N ASP A 74 9.51 7.03 7.45
CA ASP A 74 10.55 6.01 7.16
C ASP A 74 10.01 4.97 6.16
N VAL A 75 9.90 5.39 4.89
CA VAL A 75 9.43 4.55 3.79
C VAL A 75 10.58 3.73 3.23
N ARG A 76 10.49 2.39 3.33
CA ARG A 76 11.57 1.49 2.91
C ARG A 76 11.07 0.36 2.02
N ALA A 77 11.76 0.14 0.90
CA ALA A 77 11.43 -0.94 -0.03
C ALA A 77 11.65 -2.36 0.53
N ASP A 78 12.39 -2.51 1.63
CA ASP A 78 12.59 -3.79 2.33
C ASP A 78 11.50 -4.09 3.37
N ARG A 79 10.59 -3.14 3.66
CA ARG A 79 9.54 -3.26 4.68
C ARG A 79 8.14 -3.19 4.05
N LEU A 80 7.67 -4.34 3.56
CA LEU A 80 6.38 -4.47 2.84
C LEU A 80 5.30 -5.23 3.61
N GLY A 81 5.57 -5.56 4.88
CA GLY A 81 4.65 -6.27 5.77
C GLY A 81 3.99 -5.35 6.80
N PRO A 82 3.30 -5.92 7.81
CA PRO A 82 2.60 -5.16 8.85
C PRO A 82 3.55 -4.43 9.82
N ASP A 83 4.83 -4.79 9.86
CA ASP A 83 5.85 -4.22 10.75
C ASP A 83 6.33 -2.83 10.27
N GLN A 84 5.37 -1.94 10.02
CA GLN A 84 5.58 -0.54 9.63
C GLN A 84 6.06 0.29 10.82
N PRO A 85 6.88 1.33 10.59
CA PRO A 85 7.31 2.21 11.67
C PRO A 85 6.10 2.98 12.23
N PRO A 86 6.19 3.50 13.46
CA PRO A 86 5.16 4.41 13.95
C PRO A 86 5.11 5.68 13.08
N PRO A 87 3.94 6.34 12.99
CA PRO A 87 3.82 7.53 12.16
C PRO A 87 4.76 8.66 12.53
N ALA A 88 5.37 9.27 11.52
CA ALA A 88 6.28 10.38 11.65
C ALA A 88 5.51 11.71 11.64
N ARG A 89 5.71 12.50 12.70
CA ARG A 89 5.05 13.81 12.90
C ARG A 89 3.53 13.72 12.69
N PRO A 90 2.83 12.87 13.46
CA PRO A 90 1.38 12.92 13.51
C PRO A 90 0.96 14.28 14.06
N ASP A 91 -0.14 14.81 13.53
CA ASP A 91 -0.73 16.08 13.97
C ASP A 91 -1.25 16.00 15.41
#